data_AF-A0A2P8WHB7-F1
#
_entry.id   AF-A0A2P8WHB7-F1
#
_cell.length_a   1.000
_cell.length_b   1.000
_cell.length_c   1.000
_cell.angle_alpha   90.00
_cell.angle_beta   90.00
_cell.angle_gamma   90.00
#
_symmetry.space_group_name_H-M   'P 1'
#
loop_
_entity.id
_entity.type
_entity.pdbx_description
1 polymer ?
#
loop_
_entity_poly.entity_id
_entity_poly.type
_entity_poly.pdbx_seq_one_letter_code
_entity_poly.pdbx_strand_id
1 'polypeptide(L)'
;MDVNWEKLAQIRELQEYFEADYDDFKERIEQRIEELAALDPQELDKMAVIRVLEVTNGCIQWAFRRQDEQCLSIEQTRECMQVVIGFIKEKRIDLPNGETIRFTPEVEELLGQIRDLYQQAFKKNVDTAQREFYAYSAAQFLAFGQQRMQRAMDLVQQQFEPLFSDYYLQRGRRYIAPYVEAAPA
;
A
#
# COMPACT_ATOMS: atom_id res chain seq x y z
N MET A 1 -5.28 11.75 17.66
CA MET A 1 -5.08 11.83 16.20
C MET A 1 -6.44 12.02 15.59
N ASP A 2 -6.70 13.14 14.90
CA ASP A 2 -8.02 13.40 14.32
C ASP A 2 -7.99 13.06 12.83
N VAL A 3 -8.42 11.84 12.49
CA VAL A 3 -8.53 11.37 11.11
C VAL A 3 -9.73 12.05 10.46
N ASN A 4 -9.58 12.53 9.22
CA ASN A 4 -10.72 13.06 8.47
C ASN A 4 -11.52 11.91 7.85
N TRP A 5 -12.44 11.36 8.65
CA TRP A 5 -13.26 10.22 8.26
C TRP A 5 -14.21 10.51 7.08
N GLU A 6 -14.67 11.76 6.93
CA GLU A 6 -15.50 12.16 5.80
C GLU A 6 -14.74 12.06 4.48
N LYS A 7 -13.49 12.54 4.45
CA LYS A 7 -12.61 12.38 3.28
C LYS A 7 -12.29 10.93 3.00
N LEU A 8 -12.02 10.15 4.06
CA LEU A 8 -11.68 8.73 3.92
C LEU A 8 -12.85 7.94 3.32
N ALA A 9 -14.09 8.23 3.75
CA ALA A 9 -15.30 7.60 3.23
C ALA A 9 -15.61 7.93 1.77
N GLN A 10 -15.05 9.03 1.24
CA GLN A 10 -15.21 9.40 -0.17
C GLN A 10 -14.25 8.64 -1.10
N ILE A 11 -13.26 7.93 -0.57
CA ILE A 11 -12.34 7.14 -1.40
C ILE A 11 -13.10 5.97 -2.01
N ARG A 12 -13.08 5.87 -3.34
CA ARG A 12 -13.86 4.90 -4.12
C ARG A 12 -13.72 3.46 -3.61
N GLU A 13 -12.51 3.04 -3.28
CA GLU A 13 -12.21 1.69 -2.76
C GLU A 13 -12.79 1.43 -1.37
N LEU A 14 -13.16 2.47 -0.62
CA LEU A 14 -13.67 2.37 0.75
C LEU A 14 -15.18 2.65 0.85
N GLN A 15 -15.77 3.32 -0.15
CA GLN A 15 -17.16 3.78 -0.14
C GLN A 15 -18.14 2.66 0.24
N GLU A 16 -18.04 1.49 -0.42
CA GLU A 16 -18.97 0.38 -0.18
C GLU A 16 -18.94 -0.13 1.28
N TYR A 17 -17.80 -0.04 1.96
CA TYR A 17 -17.65 -0.50 3.34
C TYR A 17 -18.21 0.51 4.33
N PHE A 18 -17.95 1.80 4.11
CA PHE A 18 -18.53 2.88 4.92
C PHE A 18 -20.05 3.01 4.74
N GLU A 19 -20.57 2.79 3.52
CA GLU A 19 -22.02 2.79 3.26
C GLU A 19 -22.73 1.60 3.89
N ALA A 20 -22.06 0.44 3.97
CA ALA A 20 -22.62 -0.76 4.59
C ALA A 20 -22.73 -0.63 6.11
N ASP A 21 -21.66 -0.19 6.78
CA ASP A 21 -21.64 0.06 8.22
C ASP A 21 -20.48 1.00 8.58
N TYR A 22 -20.80 2.28 8.73
CA TYR A 22 -19.80 3.34 8.93
C TYR A 22 -19.00 3.14 10.23
N ASP A 23 -19.68 2.84 11.33
CA ASP A 23 -19.07 2.75 12.65
C ASP A 23 -18.26 1.47 12.78
N ASP A 24 -18.75 0.31 12.29
CA ASP A 24 -17.99 -0.95 12.27
C ASP A 24 -16.71 -0.79 11.43
N PHE A 25 -16.80 -0.21 10.24
CA PHE A 25 -15.63 -0.09 9.37
C PHE A 25 -14.61 0.92 9.91
N LYS A 26 -15.08 2.01 10.51
CA LYS A 26 -14.23 2.96 11.22
C LYS A 26 -13.49 2.28 12.38
N GLU A 27 -14.20 1.55 13.24
CA GLU A 27 -13.61 0.87 14.40
C GLU A 27 -12.52 -0.12 13.96
N ARG A 28 -12.76 -0.88 12.88
CA ARG A 28 -11.74 -1.76 12.28
C ARG A 28 -10.49 -1.00 11.87
N ILE A 29 -10.63 0.16 11.22
CA ILE A 29 -9.48 1.00 10.83
C ILE A 29 -8.73 1.50 12.08
N GLU A 30 -9.45 2.00 13.09
CA GLU A 30 -8.87 2.50 14.34
C GLU A 30 -8.05 1.41 15.06
N GLN A 31 -8.58 0.20 15.17
CA GLN A 31 -7.86 -0.95 15.75
C GLN A 31 -6.54 -1.23 15.01
N ARG A 32 -6.54 -1.21 13.67
CA ARG A 32 -5.32 -1.41 12.89
C ARG A 32 -4.33 -0.24 13.01
N ILE A 33 -4.81 1.00 13.19
CA ILE A 33 -3.93 2.13 13.46
C ILE A 33 -3.22 1.95 14.80
N GLU A 34 -3.93 1.49 15.84
CA GLU A 34 -3.33 1.23 17.15
C GLU A 34 -2.27 0.12 17.09
N GLU A 35 -2.56 -0.98 16.39
CA GLU A 35 -1.59 -2.06 16.14
C GLU A 35 -0.32 -1.53 15.45
N LEU A 36 -0.47 -0.71 14.40
CA LEU A 36 0.65 -0.12 13.68
C LEU A 36 1.41 0.92 14.51
N ALA A 37 0.72 1.70 15.34
CA ALA A 37 1.33 2.72 16.19
C ALA A 37 2.21 2.13 17.30
N ALA A 38 2.04 0.85 17.64
CA ALA A 38 2.89 0.13 18.58
C ALA A 38 4.26 -0.27 18.00
N LEU A 39 4.42 -0.24 16.67
CA LEU A 39 5.66 -0.62 16.00
C LEU A 39 6.74 0.48 16.10
N ASP A 40 7.99 0.07 15.92
CA ASP A 40 9.11 1.00 15.84
C ASP A 40 8.92 1.99 14.67
N PRO A 41 9.11 3.32 14.88
CA PRO A 41 8.93 4.32 13.83
C PRO A 41 9.80 4.11 12.59
N GLN A 42 10.99 3.51 12.71
CA GLN A 42 11.84 3.19 11.57
C GLN A 42 11.28 2.01 10.77
N GLU A 43 10.62 1.06 11.41
CA GLU A 43 9.91 -0.01 10.70
C GLU A 43 8.72 0.55 9.92
N LEU A 44 7.98 1.51 10.48
CA LEU A 44 6.93 2.22 9.75
C LEU A 44 7.48 2.96 8.52
N ASP A 45 8.64 3.60 8.63
CA ASP A 45 9.32 4.23 7.48
C ASP A 45 9.63 3.21 6.38
N LYS A 46 10.11 2.01 6.74
CA LYS A 46 10.39 0.92 5.78
C LYS A 46 9.11 0.34 5.18
N MET A 47 8.06 0.16 6.00
CA MET A 47 6.76 -0.34 5.55
C MET A 47 6.10 0.62 4.55
N ALA A 48 6.28 1.94 4.73
CA ALA A 48 5.83 2.93 3.76
C ALA A 48 6.49 2.72 2.39
N VAL A 49 7.79 2.38 2.33
CA VAL A 49 8.49 2.11 1.06
C VAL A 49 7.88 0.91 0.33
N ILE A 50 7.70 -0.23 1.01
CA ILE A 50 7.09 -1.39 0.35
C ILE A 50 5.65 -1.09 -0.07
N ARG A 51 4.89 -0.31 0.71
CA ARG A 51 3.53 0.07 0.36
C ARG A 51 3.45 0.90 -0.92
N VAL A 52 4.37 1.85 -1.12
CA VAL A 52 4.44 2.62 -2.38
C VAL A 52 4.74 1.71 -3.57
N LEU A 53 5.67 0.77 -3.42
CA LEU A 53 6.00 -0.22 -4.46
C LEU A 53 4.80 -1.10 -4.82
N GLU A 54 4.07 -1.58 -3.81
CA GLU A 54 2.87 -2.39 -3.97
C GLU A 54 1.76 -1.66 -4.73
N VAL A 55 1.45 -0.43 -4.32
CA VAL A 55 0.42 0.41 -4.97
C VAL A 55 0.80 0.68 -6.42
N THR A 56 2.05 1.09 -6.67
CA THR A 56 2.54 1.41 -8.01
C THR A 56 2.44 0.19 -8.93
N ASN A 57 2.87 -0.98 -8.45
CA ASN A 57 2.72 -2.24 -9.17
C ASN A 57 1.24 -2.63 -9.37
N GLY A 58 0.37 -2.33 -8.42
CA GLY A 58 -1.08 -2.48 -8.56
C GLY A 58 -1.64 -1.64 -9.70
N CYS A 59 -1.27 -0.35 -9.79
CA CYS A 59 -1.66 0.54 -10.88
C CYS A 59 -1.24 -0.01 -12.25
N ILE A 60 -0.01 -0.53 -12.36
CA ILE A 60 0.51 -1.14 -13.59
C ILE A 60 -0.31 -2.36 -13.98
N GLN A 61 -0.55 -3.28 -13.03
CA GLN A 61 -1.32 -4.50 -13.30
C GLN A 61 -2.76 -4.20 -13.74
N TRP A 62 -3.42 -3.22 -13.12
CA TRP A 62 -4.77 -2.81 -13.51
C TRP A 62 -4.82 -2.10 -14.86
N ALA A 63 -3.81 -1.28 -15.18
CA ALA A 63 -3.68 -0.68 -16.50
C ALA A 63 -3.48 -1.75 -17.58
N PHE A 64 -2.65 -2.76 -17.31
CA PHE A 64 -2.44 -3.89 -18.22
C PHE A 64 -3.71 -4.70 -18.46
N ARG A 65 -4.45 -5.06 -17.40
CA ARG A 65 -5.70 -5.83 -17.52
C ARG A 65 -6.79 -5.08 -18.31
N ARG A 66 -6.82 -3.76 -18.23
CA ARG A 66 -7.78 -2.91 -18.92
C ARG A 66 -7.32 -2.44 -20.29
N GLN A 67 -6.07 -2.75 -20.67
CA GLN A 67 -5.44 -2.29 -21.91
C GLN A 67 -5.45 -0.76 -22.02
N ASP A 68 -5.16 -0.06 -20.92
CA ASP A 68 -5.06 1.40 -20.90
C ASP A 68 -4.02 1.87 -21.95
N GLU A 69 -4.22 3.05 -22.56
CA GLU A 69 -3.34 3.58 -23.62
C GLU A 69 -1.87 3.70 -23.21
N GLN A 70 -1.61 3.98 -21.93
CA GLN A 70 -0.25 4.10 -21.37
C GLN A 70 0.24 2.81 -20.70
N CYS A 71 -0.35 1.67 -21.05
CA CYS A 71 0.10 0.36 -20.59
C CYS A 71 1.58 0.12 -20.94
N LEU A 72 2.36 -0.36 -19.98
CA LEU A 72 3.72 -0.86 -20.26
C LEU A 72 3.66 -2.09 -21.18
N SER A 73 4.78 -2.46 -21.79
CA SER A 73 4.85 -3.73 -22.51
C SER A 73 4.57 -4.92 -21.58
N ILE A 74 4.26 -6.09 -22.14
CA ILE A 74 4.06 -7.32 -21.37
C ILE A 74 5.32 -7.64 -20.55
N GLU A 75 6.50 -7.48 -21.15
CA GLU A 75 7.80 -7.75 -20.55
C GLU A 75 8.06 -6.82 -19.38
N GLN A 76 7.87 -5.51 -19.57
CA GLN A 76 8.04 -4.51 -18.50
C GLN A 76 7.05 -4.72 -17.36
N THR A 77 5.79 -5.05 -17.68
CA THR A 77 4.76 -5.37 -16.68
C THR A 77 5.18 -6.59 -15.85
N ARG A 78 5.70 -7.64 -16.50
CA ARG A 78 6.19 -8.85 -15.81
C ARG A 78 7.41 -8.56 -14.94
N GLU A 79 8.32 -7.73 -15.41
CA GLU A 79 9.51 -7.31 -14.66
C GLU A 79 9.10 -6.57 -13.38
N CYS A 80 8.24 -5.55 -13.51
CA CYS A 80 7.68 -4.81 -12.37
C CYS A 80 7.04 -5.76 -11.35
N MET A 81 6.20 -6.68 -11.82
CA MET A 81 5.54 -7.67 -10.97
C MET A 81 6.55 -8.58 -10.28
N GLN A 82 7.54 -9.11 -11.01
CA GLN A 82 8.52 -10.05 -10.47
C GLN A 82 9.36 -9.39 -9.37
N VAL A 83 9.81 -8.16 -9.59
CA VAL A 83 10.59 -7.39 -8.62
C VAL A 83 9.78 -7.16 -7.34
N VAL A 84 8.59 -6.56 -7.46
CA VAL A 84 7.79 -6.19 -6.28
C VAL A 84 7.26 -7.42 -5.54
N ILE A 85 6.80 -8.46 -6.25
CA ILE A 85 6.38 -9.72 -5.62
C ILE A 85 7.57 -10.40 -4.95
N GLY A 86 8.77 -10.31 -5.51
CA GLY A 86 10.00 -10.78 -4.89
C GLY A 86 10.21 -10.12 -3.53
N PHE A 87 10.13 -8.78 -3.47
CA PHE A 87 10.28 -8.04 -2.21
C PHE A 87 9.24 -8.41 -1.15
N ILE A 88 7.98 -8.61 -1.55
CA ILE A 88 6.91 -9.03 -0.64
C ILE A 88 7.18 -10.45 -0.09
N LYS A 89 7.61 -11.38 -0.94
CA LYS A 89 7.83 -12.78 -0.54
C LYS A 89 9.07 -12.93 0.36
N GLU A 90 10.15 -12.26 -0.01
CA GLU A 90 11.43 -12.31 0.70
C GLU A 90 11.49 -11.32 1.87
N LYS A 91 10.45 -10.48 2.03
CA LYS A 91 10.32 -9.46 3.08
C LYS A 91 11.58 -8.61 3.19
N ARG A 92 12.04 -8.12 2.04
CA ARG A 92 13.19 -7.22 1.92
C ARG A 92 13.08 -6.43 0.63
N ILE A 93 13.66 -5.24 0.61
CA ILE A 93 13.68 -4.39 -0.59
C ILE A 93 15.14 -4.22 -1.00
N ASP A 94 15.51 -4.81 -2.13
CA ASP A 94 16.85 -4.63 -2.71
C ASP A 94 16.81 -3.38 -3.59
N LEU A 95 17.51 -2.31 -3.17
CA LEU A 95 17.57 -1.05 -3.88
C LEU A 95 18.61 -1.13 -5.01
N PRO A 96 18.39 -0.45 -6.15
CA PRO A 96 19.34 -0.49 -7.27
C PRO A 96 20.73 0.11 -6.96
N ASN A 97 20.85 0.94 -5.92
CA ASN A 97 22.13 1.43 -5.43
C ASN A 97 22.96 0.37 -4.65
N GLY A 98 22.42 -0.85 -4.46
CA GLY A 98 23.06 -1.96 -3.76
C GLY A 98 22.74 -2.07 -2.27
N GLU A 99 21.97 -1.13 -1.71
CA GLU A 99 21.48 -1.22 -0.32
C GLU A 99 20.28 -2.17 -0.22
N THR A 100 20.08 -2.78 0.94
CA THR A 100 18.91 -3.63 1.22
C THR A 100 18.18 -3.13 2.46
N ILE A 101 16.88 -2.88 2.31
CA ILE A 101 15.98 -2.64 3.44
C ILE A 101 15.51 -3.99 3.97
N ARG A 102 15.72 -4.23 5.26
CA ARG A 102 15.26 -5.43 5.99
C ARG A 102 14.33 -5.03 7.12
N PHE A 103 13.34 -5.88 7.37
CA PHE A 103 12.38 -5.72 8.45
C PHE A 103 12.80 -6.54 9.67
N THR A 104 12.27 -6.19 10.83
CA THR A 104 12.40 -7.04 12.03
C THR A 104 11.55 -8.30 11.89
N PRO A 105 11.84 -9.40 12.62
CA PRO A 105 11.01 -10.60 12.59
C PRO A 105 9.52 -10.36 12.90
N GLU A 106 9.24 -9.43 13.82
CA GLU A 106 7.87 -8.99 14.15
C GLU A 106 7.15 -8.39 12.94
N VAL A 107 7.81 -7.46 12.23
CA VAL A 107 7.24 -6.83 11.05
C VAL A 107 7.19 -7.80 9.87
N GLU A 108 8.14 -8.71 9.76
CA GLU A 108 8.08 -9.79 8.78
C GLU A 108 6.86 -10.69 9.00
N GLU A 109 6.52 -11.02 10.24
CA GLU A 109 5.31 -11.77 10.57
C GLU A 109 4.06 -10.99 10.16
N LEU A 110 4.00 -9.71 10.50
CA LEU A 110 2.90 -8.81 10.14
C LEU A 110 2.70 -8.71 8.61
N LEU A 111 3.77 -8.49 7.85
CA LEU A 111 3.73 -8.49 6.38
C LEU A 111 3.24 -9.83 5.81
N GLY A 112 3.59 -10.94 6.47
CA GLY A 112 3.06 -12.27 6.17
C GLY A 112 1.54 -12.34 6.35
N GLN A 113 1.04 -11.86 7.49
CA GLN A 113 -0.39 -11.84 7.81
C GLN A 113 -1.18 -10.97 6.82
N ILE A 114 -0.68 -9.77 6.49
CA ILE A 114 -1.30 -8.87 5.50
C ILE A 114 -1.36 -9.53 4.12
N ARG A 115 -0.28 -10.22 3.72
CA ARG A 115 -0.23 -10.96 2.44
C ARG A 115 -1.23 -12.11 2.42
N ASP A 116 -1.40 -12.83 3.52
CA ASP A 116 -2.36 -13.92 3.62
C ASP A 116 -3.79 -13.39 3.59
N LEU A 117 -4.05 -12.25 4.22
CA LEU A 117 -5.32 -11.53 4.15
C LEU A 117 -5.64 -11.12 2.70
N TYR A 118 -4.67 -10.55 1.98
CA TYR A 118 -4.81 -10.23 0.55
C TYR A 118 -5.17 -11.47 -0.30
N GLN A 119 -4.54 -12.62 -0.03
CA GLN A 119 -4.87 -13.85 -0.75
C GLN A 119 -6.28 -14.33 -0.45
N GLN A 120 -6.72 -14.26 0.81
CA GLN A 120 -8.10 -14.61 1.18
C GLN A 120 -9.11 -13.70 0.48
N ALA A 121 -8.86 -12.39 0.52
CA ALA A 121 -9.68 -11.36 -0.11
C ALA A 121 -9.81 -11.52 -1.63
N PHE A 122 -8.70 -11.57 -2.36
CA PHE A 122 -8.69 -11.41 -3.82
C PHE A 122 -8.32 -12.66 -4.61
N LYS A 123 -7.95 -13.76 -3.95
CA LYS A 123 -7.69 -15.05 -4.61
C LYS A 123 -8.69 -16.12 -4.22
N LYS A 124 -9.16 -16.11 -2.97
CA LYS A 124 -10.16 -17.05 -2.46
C LYS A 124 -11.57 -16.47 -2.38
N ASN A 125 -11.74 -15.17 -2.65
CA ASN A 125 -13.01 -14.44 -2.63
C ASN A 125 -13.77 -14.63 -1.31
N VAL A 126 -13.06 -14.47 -0.18
CA VAL A 126 -13.68 -14.45 1.14
C VAL A 126 -14.10 -13.01 1.44
N ASP A 127 -15.41 -12.73 1.43
CA ASP A 127 -15.95 -11.35 1.56
C ASP A 127 -15.47 -10.64 2.82
N THR A 128 -15.46 -11.32 3.96
CA THR A 128 -14.98 -10.73 5.23
C THR A 128 -13.51 -10.33 5.17
N ALA A 129 -12.70 -11.05 4.39
CA ALA A 129 -11.29 -10.75 4.21
C ALA A 129 -11.06 -9.50 3.34
N GLN A 130 -11.97 -9.19 2.40
CA GLN A 130 -11.87 -7.96 1.60
C GLN A 130 -12.06 -6.72 2.48
N ARG A 131 -13.11 -6.71 3.32
CA ARG A 131 -13.34 -5.64 4.29
C ARG A 131 -12.15 -5.44 5.21
N GLU A 132 -11.65 -6.53 5.81
CA GLU A 132 -10.47 -6.47 6.67
C GLU A 132 -9.22 -5.96 5.93
N PHE A 133 -9.00 -6.40 4.69
CA PHE A 133 -7.87 -5.94 3.88
C PHE A 133 -7.93 -4.42 3.64
N TYR A 134 -9.11 -3.90 3.27
CA TYR A 134 -9.26 -2.47 3.01
C TYR A 134 -9.16 -1.63 4.29
N ALA A 135 -9.68 -2.12 5.42
CA ALA A 135 -9.48 -1.49 6.72
C ALA A 135 -7.98 -1.39 7.05
N TYR A 136 -7.25 -2.50 6.90
CA TYR A 136 -5.82 -2.56 7.16
C TYR A 136 -5.02 -1.65 6.20
N SER A 137 -5.35 -1.69 4.90
CA SER A 137 -4.70 -0.84 3.89
C SER A 137 -4.91 0.65 4.18
N ALA A 138 -6.12 1.05 4.60
CA ALA A 138 -6.39 2.43 4.98
C ALA A 138 -5.58 2.82 6.23
N ALA A 139 -5.59 1.96 7.25
CA ALA A 139 -4.84 2.17 8.49
C ALA A 139 -3.34 2.34 8.25
N GLN A 140 -2.75 1.60 7.31
CA GLN A 140 -1.35 1.79 6.91
C GLN A 140 -1.07 3.23 6.46
N PHE A 141 -1.84 3.77 5.52
CA PHE A 141 -1.62 5.14 5.06
C PHE A 141 -1.83 6.19 6.16
N LEU A 142 -2.82 5.97 7.03
CA LEU A 142 -3.11 6.87 8.15
C LEU A 142 -1.98 6.83 9.21
N ALA A 143 -1.49 5.65 9.56
CA ALA A 143 -0.41 5.46 10.53
C ALA A 143 0.94 5.96 9.99
N PHE A 144 1.20 5.78 8.70
CA PHE A 144 2.41 6.33 8.08
C PHE A 144 2.36 7.86 8.07
N GLY A 145 1.21 8.43 7.71
CA GLY A 145 1.00 9.86 7.63
C GLY A 145 1.78 10.52 6.48
N GLN A 146 1.60 11.84 6.34
CA GLN A 146 2.08 12.57 5.18
C GLN A 146 3.61 12.54 5.02
N GLN A 147 4.35 12.79 6.10
CA GLN A 147 5.80 12.91 6.02
C GLN A 147 6.49 11.58 5.68
N ARG A 148 6.04 10.45 6.23
CA ARG A 148 6.62 9.13 5.91
C ARG A 148 6.29 8.74 4.47
N MET A 149 5.03 8.91 4.07
CA MET A 149 4.62 8.59 2.71
C MET A 149 5.35 9.43 1.68
N GLN A 150 5.54 10.73 1.93
CA GLN A 150 6.31 11.58 1.02
C GLN A 150 7.75 11.09 0.86
N ARG A 151 8.46 10.82 1.98
CA ARG A 151 9.82 10.29 1.95
C ARG A 151 9.91 8.95 1.21
N ALA A 152 8.96 8.05 1.45
CA ALA A 152 8.89 6.76 0.76
C ALA A 152 8.65 6.93 -0.75
N MET A 153 7.74 7.81 -1.16
CA MET A 153 7.48 8.09 -2.57
C MET A 153 8.69 8.71 -3.27
N ASP A 154 9.43 9.58 -2.58
CA ASP A 154 10.64 10.21 -3.13
C ASP A 154 11.79 9.21 -3.28
N LEU A 155 11.99 8.33 -2.29
CA LEU A 155 12.93 7.22 -2.41
C LEU A 155 12.57 6.29 -3.57
N VAL A 156 11.30 5.90 -3.68
CA VAL A 156 10.86 5.00 -4.75
C VAL A 156 10.99 5.66 -6.12
N GLN A 157 10.71 6.95 -6.26
CA GLN A 157 10.98 7.69 -7.50
C GLN A 157 12.47 7.62 -7.84
N GLN A 158 13.33 8.02 -6.90
CA GLN A 158 14.78 8.07 -7.14
C GLN A 158 15.36 6.71 -7.53
N GLN A 159 14.90 5.64 -6.90
CA GLN A 159 15.49 4.31 -7.04
C GLN A 159 14.84 3.49 -8.16
N PHE A 160 13.53 3.63 -8.38
CA PHE A 160 12.76 2.71 -9.24
C PHE A 160 12.05 3.38 -10.42
N GLU A 161 12.31 4.66 -10.72
CA GLU A 161 11.81 5.29 -11.95
C GLU A 161 12.17 4.52 -13.22
N PRO A 162 13.39 3.98 -13.42
CA PRO A 162 13.69 3.16 -14.60
C PRO A 162 12.82 1.90 -14.71
N LEU A 163 12.38 1.34 -13.58
CA LEU A 163 11.53 0.15 -13.53
C LEU A 163 10.07 0.50 -13.84
N PHE A 164 9.52 1.52 -13.17
CA PHE A 164 8.09 1.81 -13.23
C PHE A 164 7.69 2.86 -14.28
N SER A 165 8.62 3.67 -14.77
CA SER A 165 8.40 4.96 -15.44
C SER A 165 7.79 6.03 -14.53
N ASP A 166 8.09 7.31 -14.82
CA ASP A 166 7.51 8.44 -14.09
C ASP A 166 5.97 8.40 -14.11
N TYR A 167 5.36 8.03 -15.24
CA TYR A 167 3.90 7.99 -15.35
C TYR A 167 3.23 7.10 -14.28
N TYR A 168 3.74 5.89 -14.05
CA TYR A 168 3.14 5.00 -13.06
C TYR A 168 3.49 5.38 -11.63
N LEU A 169 4.67 5.97 -11.40
CA LEU A 169 5.00 6.57 -10.11
C LEU A 169 4.02 7.69 -9.76
N GLN A 170 3.71 8.58 -10.71
CA GLN A 170 2.69 9.61 -10.52
C GLN A 170 1.28 9.03 -10.32
N ARG A 171 0.93 7.93 -11.02
CA ARG A 171 -0.34 7.23 -10.78
C ARG A 171 -0.40 6.65 -9.36
N GLY A 172 0.68 6.05 -8.87
CA GLY A 172 0.79 5.56 -7.50
C GLY A 172 0.64 6.69 -6.47
N ARG A 173 1.34 7.81 -6.68
CA ARG A 173 1.21 9.01 -5.83
C ARG A 173 -0.23 9.52 -5.77
N ARG A 174 -0.92 9.60 -6.92
CA ARG A 174 -2.34 10.01 -6.99
C ARG A 174 -3.29 9.04 -6.32
N TYR A 175 -3.01 7.74 -6.35
CA TYR A 175 -3.79 6.75 -5.62
C TYR A 175 -3.65 6.92 -4.11
N ILE A 176 -2.44 7.21 -3.64
CA ILE A 176 -2.12 7.35 -2.21
C ILE A 176 -2.64 8.67 -1.63
N ALA A 177 -2.60 9.75 -2.41
CA ALA A 177 -2.87 11.11 -1.94
C ALA A 177 -4.17 11.27 -1.13
N PRO A 178 -5.34 10.74 -1.55
CA PRO A 178 -6.57 10.90 -0.78
C PRO A 178 -6.50 10.29 0.64
N TYR A 179 -5.80 9.17 0.80
CA TYR A 179 -5.62 8.54 2.12
C TYR A 179 -4.73 9.40 3.03
N VAL A 180 -3.67 9.97 2.47
CA VAL A 180 -2.74 10.83 3.21
C VAL A 180 -3.37 12.17 3.58
N GLU A 181 -4.20 12.74 2.71
CA GLU A 181 -4.97 13.95 3.00
C GLU A 181 -6.06 13.77 4.07
N ALA A 182 -6.44 12.51 4.34
CA ALA A 182 -7.32 12.13 5.42
C ALA A 182 -6.55 11.78 6.72
N ALA A 183 -5.23 11.62 6.65
CA ALA A 183 -4.41 11.30 7.79
C ALA A 183 -4.32 12.48 8.78
N PRO A 184 -4.08 12.20 10.06
CA PRO A 184 -3.83 13.25 11.05
C PRO A 184 -2.63 14.10 10.64
N ALA A 185 -2.73 15.41 10.91
CA ALA A 185 -1.65 16.37 10.68
C ALA A 185 -0.45 16.14 11.62
#